data_AF-A0A075I2M1-F1
#
_entry.id   AF-A0A075I2M1-F1
#
_cell.length_a   1.000
_cell.length_b   1.000
_cell.length_c   1.000
_cell.angle_alpha   90.00
_cell.angle_beta   90.00
_cell.angle_gamma   90.00
#
_symmetry.space_group_name_H-M   'P 1'
#
loop_
_entity.id
_entity.type
_entity.pdbx_description
1 polymer ?
#
loop_
_entity_poly.entity_id
_entity_poly.type
_entity_poly.pdbx_seq_one_letter_code
_entity_poly.pdbx_strand_id
1 'polypeptide(L)'
;MGICHKKARAHPKLFEMIEVMTENYEFLGLGTPKFKEKAIFLYSKEDQYRPEVQSFHKIVRKFKSKKKKLIIIKESNTKPGYLSQEYKRLKKKLKDFEAFQVCQYNPHLGLIPIEISDIFPAAHHETSRINYDPKEFVIFEKTWENFFKKNKFLEIHYNKEDEFLRYFVKTLPKEIKKKSFG
;
A
#
# COMPACT_ATOMS: atom_id res chain seq x y z
N MET A 1 3.54 9.15 -16.43
CA MET A 1 2.10 8.85 -16.31
C MET A 1 1.23 9.98 -15.80
N GLY A 2 1.69 10.92 -14.96
CA GLY A 2 0.85 12.05 -14.49
C GLY A 2 0.28 12.94 -15.60
N ILE A 3 1.12 13.38 -16.55
CA ILE A 3 0.67 14.17 -17.73
C ILE A 3 -0.22 13.34 -18.66
N CYS A 4 0.06 12.04 -18.79
CA CYS A 4 -0.70 11.12 -19.64
C CYS A 4 -2.15 10.99 -19.16
N HIS A 5 -2.38 10.79 -17.86
CA HIS A 5 -3.73 10.76 -17.30
C HIS A 5 -4.52 12.05 -17.54
N LYS A 6 -3.86 13.21 -17.39
CA LYS A 6 -4.50 14.51 -17.66
C LYS A 6 -4.90 14.65 -19.14
N LYS A 7 -4.04 14.21 -20.06
CA LYS A 7 -4.31 14.25 -21.51
C LYS A 7 -5.35 13.21 -21.94
N ALA A 8 -5.37 12.03 -21.34
CA ALA A 8 -6.33 10.99 -21.68
C ALA A 8 -7.79 11.40 -21.39
N ARG A 9 -8.00 12.21 -20.35
CA ARG A 9 -9.32 12.76 -20.02
C ARG A 9 -9.79 13.89 -20.95
N ALA A 10 -9.00 14.29 -21.94
CA ALA A 10 -9.39 15.36 -22.87
C ALA A 10 -10.44 14.89 -23.90
N HIS A 11 -10.56 13.59 -24.17
CA HIS A 11 -11.52 13.06 -25.12
C HIS A 11 -11.86 11.59 -24.80
N PRO A 12 -13.13 11.12 -24.94
CA PRO A 12 -13.52 9.74 -24.63
C PRO A 12 -12.64 8.67 -25.32
N LYS A 13 -12.35 8.85 -26.61
CA LYS A 13 -11.46 7.98 -27.39
C LYS A 13 -10.03 7.88 -26.81
N LEU A 14 -9.53 8.96 -26.22
CA LEU A 14 -8.22 8.96 -25.55
C LEU A 14 -8.31 8.33 -24.16
N PHE A 15 -9.48 8.40 -23.53
CA PHE A 15 -9.73 7.76 -22.24
C PHE A 15 -9.77 6.24 -22.37
N GLU A 16 -10.32 5.70 -23.47
CA GLU A 16 -10.24 4.26 -23.82
C GLU A 16 -8.79 3.74 -23.78
N MET A 17 -7.81 4.58 -24.11
CA MET A 17 -6.38 4.21 -24.04
C MET A 17 -5.92 3.88 -22.61
N ILE A 18 -6.53 4.48 -21.58
CA ILE A 18 -6.17 4.18 -20.19
C ILE A 18 -6.47 2.73 -19.86
N GLU A 19 -7.61 2.21 -20.31
CA GLU A 19 -8.00 0.81 -20.09
C GLU A 19 -6.93 -0.13 -20.68
N VAL A 20 -6.59 0.05 -21.96
CA VAL A 20 -5.55 -0.72 -22.65
C VAL A 20 -4.20 -0.61 -21.94
N MET A 21 -3.82 0.57 -21.45
CA MET A 21 -2.57 0.75 -20.69
C MET A 21 -2.60 0.02 -19.34
N THR A 22 -3.74 0.05 -18.64
CA THR A 22 -3.90 -0.60 -17.34
C THR A 22 -3.89 -2.12 -17.46
N GLU A 23 -4.38 -2.67 -18.57
CA GLU A 23 -4.30 -4.12 -18.84
C GLU A 23 -2.87 -4.55 -19.18
N ASN A 24 -2.14 -3.72 -19.94
CA ASN A 24 -0.78 -4.01 -20.41
C ASN A 24 0.32 -3.41 -19.52
N TYR A 25 0.02 -3.18 -18.24
CA TYR A 25 0.91 -2.49 -17.30
C TYR A 25 2.29 -3.17 -17.15
N GLU A 26 2.37 -4.48 -17.34
CA GLU A 26 3.61 -5.24 -17.23
C GLU A 26 4.62 -4.88 -18.33
N PHE A 27 4.12 -4.65 -19.55
CA PHE A 27 4.95 -4.22 -20.68
C PHE A 27 5.51 -2.81 -20.46
N LEU A 28 4.67 -1.90 -19.95
CA LEU A 28 5.09 -0.53 -19.62
C LEU A 28 6.18 -0.50 -18.55
N GLY A 29 6.22 -1.50 -17.66
CA GLY A 29 7.24 -1.62 -16.63
C GLY A 29 8.64 -1.98 -17.14
N LEU A 30 8.78 -2.56 -18.33
CA LEU A 30 10.08 -2.92 -18.88
C LEU A 30 10.92 -1.67 -19.23
N GLY A 31 10.27 -0.62 -19.73
CA GLY A 31 10.92 0.65 -20.08
C GLY A 31 10.88 1.72 -18.99
N THR A 32 10.25 1.45 -17.84
CA THR A 32 10.08 2.47 -16.79
C THR A 32 11.29 2.50 -15.85
N PRO A 33 11.92 3.67 -15.62
CA PRO A 33 12.99 3.81 -14.64
C PRO A 33 12.55 3.37 -13.23
N LYS A 34 13.42 2.62 -12.55
CA LYS A 34 13.17 2.13 -11.17
C LYS A 34 13.19 3.23 -10.11
N PHE A 35 13.80 4.38 -10.42
CA PHE A 35 13.90 5.54 -9.56
C PHE A 35 13.57 6.80 -10.35
N LYS A 36 13.00 7.80 -9.67
CA LYS A 36 12.75 9.14 -10.21
C LYS A 36 13.10 10.17 -9.14
N GLU A 37 13.69 11.28 -9.58
CA GLU A 37 13.99 12.43 -8.71
C GLU A 37 12.73 13.09 -8.17
N LYS A 38 11.65 13.07 -8.95
CA LYS A 38 10.36 13.68 -8.59
C LYS A 38 9.47 12.67 -7.88
N ALA A 39 8.77 13.14 -6.84
CA ALA A 39 7.75 12.36 -6.16
C ALA A 39 6.63 11.95 -7.13
N ILE A 40 6.07 10.75 -6.89
CA ILE A 40 4.90 10.30 -7.64
C ILE A 40 3.63 10.83 -6.98
N PHE A 41 2.73 11.35 -7.80
CA PHE A 41 1.40 11.75 -7.33
C PHE A 41 0.36 10.70 -7.71
N LEU A 42 -0.42 10.29 -6.72
CA LEU A 42 -1.44 9.24 -6.79
C LEU A 42 -2.81 9.85 -6.44
N TYR A 43 -3.74 9.81 -7.40
CA TYR A 43 -5.00 10.53 -7.33
C TYR A 43 -6.22 9.64 -7.50
N SER A 44 -6.07 8.52 -8.21
CA SER A 44 -7.18 7.77 -8.78
C SER A 44 -6.89 6.28 -8.79
N LYS A 45 -7.95 5.45 -8.83
CA LYS A 45 -7.83 3.99 -8.79
C LYS A 45 -6.94 3.43 -9.90
N GLU A 46 -6.90 4.07 -11.07
CA GLU A 46 -6.09 3.64 -12.21
C GLU A 46 -4.59 3.73 -11.88
N ASP A 47 -4.21 4.58 -10.92
CA ASP A 47 -2.83 4.74 -10.50
C ASP A 47 -2.25 3.48 -9.82
N GLN A 48 -3.10 2.52 -9.41
CA GLN A 48 -2.66 1.21 -8.92
C GLN A 48 -1.88 0.42 -9.97
N TYR A 49 -2.13 0.65 -11.27
CA TYR A 49 -1.49 -0.04 -12.39
C TYR A 49 -0.19 0.63 -12.84
N ARG A 50 0.20 1.75 -12.23
CA ARG A 50 1.46 2.41 -12.60
C ARG A 50 2.64 1.46 -12.41
N PRO A 51 3.59 1.40 -13.35
CA PRO A 51 4.71 0.48 -13.24
C PRO A 51 5.55 0.64 -11.97
N GLU A 52 5.69 1.87 -11.47
CA GLU A 52 6.40 2.16 -10.22
C GLU A 52 5.67 1.57 -9.01
N VAL A 53 4.34 1.69 -8.98
CA VAL A 53 3.48 1.12 -7.94
C VAL A 53 3.52 -0.40 -8.02
N GLN A 54 3.42 -0.97 -9.22
CA GLN A 54 3.49 -2.42 -9.46
C GLN A 54 4.85 -3.01 -9.07
N SER A 55 5.94 -2.30 -9.36
CA SER A 55 7.29 -2.67 -8.93
C SER A 55 7.37 -2.76 -7.40
N PHE A 56 6.80 -1.78 -6.70
CA PHE A 56 6.74 -1.79 -5.24
C PHE A 56 5.90 -2.95 -4.69
N HIS A 57 4.72 -3.20 -5.26
CA HIS A 57 3.90 -4.38 -4.91
C HIS A 57 4.67 -5.69 -5.11
N LYS A 58 5.49 -5.82 -6.17
CA LYS A 58 6.35 -6.99 -6.38
C LYS A 58 7.38 -7.15 -5.25
N ILE A 59 7.92 -6.07 -4.71
CA ILE A 59 8.82 -6.09 -3.55
C ILE A 59 8.07 -6.52 -2.29
N VAL A 60 6.93 -5.89 -1.98
CA VAL A 60 6.08 -6.20 -0.82
C VAL A 60 5.64 -7.67 -0.85
N ARG A 61 5.20 -8.18 -2.00
CA ARG A 61 4.81 -9.58 -2.19
C ARG A 61 5.97 -10.55 -1.96
N LYS A 62 7.23 -10.11 -2.01
CA LYS A 62 8.41 -10.95 -1.71
C LYS A 62 8.88 -10.79 -0.26
N PHE A 63 8.37 -9.80 0.46
CA PHE A 63 8.75 -9.53 1.84
C PHE A 63 8.37 -10.70 2.76
N LYS A 64 9.31 -11.09 3.62
CA LYS A 64 9.12 -12.13 4.62
C LYS A 64 9.54 -11.60 6.00
N SER A 65 8.63 -11.64 6.96
CA SER A 65 8.90 -11.36 8.36
C SER A 65 9.05 -12.65 9.14
N LYS A 66 9.92 -12.62 10.16
CA LYS A 66 10.03 -13.68 11.18
C LYS A 66 9.05 -13.49 12.33
N LYS A 67 8.40 -12.32 12.42
CA LYS A 67 7.52 -11.94 13.52
C LYS A 67 6.14 -12.55 13.36
N LYS A 68 5.52 -12.90 14.48
CA LYS A 68 4.19 -13.55 14.50
C LYS A 68 3.03 -12.57 14.71
N LYS A 69 3.31 -11.34 15.14
CA LYS A 69 2.30 -10.30 15.35
C LYS A 69 2.49 -9.17 14.35
N LEU A 70 1.41 -8.60 13.83
CA LEU A 70 1.41 -7.53 12.84
C LEU A 70 0.61 -6.33 13.36
N ILE A 71 1.13 -5.12 13.18
CA ILE A 71 0.42 -3.86 13.39
C ILE A 71 0.31 -3.17 12.04
N ILE A 72 -0.91 -2.77 11.67
CA ILE A 72 -1.19 -2.02 10.46
C ILE A 72 -1.70 -0.64 10.85
N ILE A 73 -1.01 0.40 10.39
CA ILE A 73 -1.42 1.79 10.56
C ILE A 73 -1.64 2.47 9.22
N LYS A 74 -2.52 3.46 9.19
CA LYS A 74 -2.64 4.33 8.02
C LYS A 74 -1.35 5.10 7.81
N GLU A 75 -0.93 5.21 6.55
CA GLU A 75 0.23 6.03 6.22
C GLU A 75 0.00 7.50 6.61
N SER A 76 1.04 8.10 7.20
CA SER A 76 1.07 9.52 7.51
C SER A 76 1.75 10.34 6.41
N ASN A 77 1.53 11.66 6.39
CA ASN A 77 2.27 12.55 5.50
C ASN A 77 3.78 12.53 5.73
N THR A 78 4.22 12.28 6.96
CA THR A 78 5.64 12.18 7.31
C THR A 78 6.21 10.87 6.76
N LYS A 79 7.16 11.00 5.84
CA LYS A 79 7.91 9.90 5.23
C LYS A 79 9.40 10.08 5.51
N PRO A 80 10.17 9.00 5.71
CA PRO A 80 9.72 7.60 5.74
C PRO A 80 8.92 7.25 7.01
N GLY A 81 8.24 6.11 6.98
CA GLY A 81 7.23 5.74 7.97
C GLY A 81 7.69 5.71 9.43
N TYR A 82 8.97 5.41 9.67
CA TYR A 82 9.55 5.33 11.01
C TYR A 82 9.67 6.70 11.71
N LEU A 83 9.61 7.80 10.95
CA LEU A 83 9.61 9.16 11.48
C LEU A 83 8.22 9.63 11.94
N SER A 84 7.17 8.91 11.54
CA SER A 84 5.79 9.29 11.82
C SER A 84 5.50 9.36 13.32
N GLN A 85 4.65 10.33 13.69
CA GLN A 85 4.25 10.51 15.08
C GLN A 85 3.46 9.30 15.60
N GLU A 86 2.64 8.69 14.73
CA GLU A 86 1.89 7.47 15.02
C GLU A 86 2.82 6.30 15.36
N TYR A 87 3.88 6.09 14.58
CA TYR A 87 4.89 5.08 14.88
C TYR A 87 5.56 5.34 16.24
N LYS A 88 5.97 6.59 16.50
CA LYS A 88 6.59 6.98 17.79
C LYS A 88 5.64 6.79 18.98
N ARG A 89 4.34 7.07 18.80
CA ARG A 89 3.30 6.86 19.82
C ARG A 89 3.12 5.37 20.11
N LEU A 90 3.01 4.53 19.09
CA LEU A 90 2.90 3.08 19.24
C LEU A 90 4.13 2.47 19.92
N LYS A 91 5.34 2.93 19.53
CA LYS A 91 6.59 2.50 20.16
C LYS A 91 6.63 2.81 21.66
N LYS A 92 6.02 3.92 22.10
CA LYS A 92 5.93 4.28 23.53
C LYS A 92 4.83 3.50 24.27
N LYS A 93 3.70 3.22 23.61
CA LYS A 93 2.52 2.58 24.23
C LYS A 93 2.70 1.07 24.43
N LEU A 94 3.44 0.40 23.55
CA LEU A 94 3.60 -1.05 23.54
C LEU A 94 4.95 -1.46 24.13
N LYS A 95 4.94 -2.18 25.26
CA LYS A 95 6.16 -2.73 25.89
C LYS A 95 6.87 -3.75 24.99
N ASP A 96 6.11 -4.57 24.25
CA ASP A 96 6.64 -5.63 23.36
C ASP A 96 6.72 -5.20 21.89
N PHE A 97 6.94 -3.92 21.60
CA PHE A 97 6.88 -3.37 20.24
C PHE A 97 7.82 -4.09 19.25
N GLU A 98 8.98 -4.56 19.71
CA GLU A 98 9.95 -5.28 18.88
C GLU A 98 9.43 -6.62 18.35
N ALA A 99 8.50 -7.27 19.06
CA ALA A 99 7.88 -8.51 18.62
C ALA A 99 6.84 -8.31 17.51
N PHE A 100 6.44 -7.06 17.23
CA PHE A 100 5.47 -6.73 16.19
C PHE A 100 6.16 -6.35 14.88
N GLN A 101 5.64 -6.90 13.79
CA GLN A 101 5.88 -6.38 12.45
C GLN A 101 5.03 -5.12 12.30
N VAL A 102 5.63 -4.00 11.95
CA VAL A 102 4.88 -2.75 11.73
C VAL A 102 4.80 -2.50 10.23
N CYS A 103 3.57 -2.34 9.75
CA CYS A 103 3.27 -1.98 8.38
C CYS A 103 2.44 -0.71 8.38
N GLN A 104 2.81 0.23 7.52
CA GLN A 104 1.89 1.26 7.07
C GLN A 104 1.06 0.71 5.92
N TYR A 105 -0.08 1.31 5.63
CA TYR A 105 -0.79 1.01 4.40
C TYR A 105 -1.15 2.29 3.66
N ASN A 106 -1.14 2.18 2.33
CA ASN A 106 -1.62 3.18 1.40
C ASN A 106 -2.50 2.46 0.37
N PRO A 107 -3.69 2.99 0.00
CA PRO A 107 -4.58 2.32 -0.94
C PRO A 107 -3.91 1.90 -2.25
N HIS A 108 -3.03 2.75 -2.81
CA HIS A 108 -2.36 2.49 -4.08
C HIS A 108 -1.12 1.60 -3.92
N LEU A 109 -0.28 1.86 -2.91
CA LEU A 109 0.99 1.14 -2.72
C LEU A 109 0.85 -0.18 -1.96
N GLY A 110 -0.29 -0.44 -1.33
CA GLY A 110 -0.49 -1.64 -0.54
C GLY A 110 0.00 -1.53 0.89
N LEU A 111 0.39 -2.68 1.43
CA LEU A 111 1.09 -2.77 2.70
C LEU A 111 2.55 -2.34 2.51
N ILE A 112 3.02 -1.46 3.38
CA ILE A 112 4.37 -0.92 3.41
C ILE A 112 4.99 -1.33 4.74
N PRO A 113 5.71 -2.47 4.81
CA PRO A 113 6.55 -2.79 5.95
C PRO A 113 7.52 -1.63 6.26
N ILE A 114 7.70 -1.33 7.54
CA ILE A 114 8.49 -0.17 7.98
C ILE A 114 9.94 -0.24 7.47
N GLU A 115 10.47 -1.45 7.30
CA GLU A 115 11.83 -1.73 6.82
C GLU A 115 12.05 -1.29 5.36
N ILE A 116 10.98 -1.28 4.55
CA ILE A 116 11.04 -0.85 3.15
C ILE A 116 10.33 0.48 2.90
N SER A 117 9.97 1.19 3.97
CA SER A 117 9.29 2.49 3.88
C SER A 117 10.18 3.60 3.30
N ASP A 118 11.50 3.40 3.30
CA ASP A 118 12.48 4.33 2.71
C ASP A 118 12.78 4.05 1.22
N ILE A 119 12.16 3.02 0.63
CA ILE A 119 12.39 2.65 -0.77
C ILE A 119 11.46 3.46 -1.68
N PHE A 120 11.94 3.84 -2.88
CA PHE A 120 11.08 4.41 -3.91
C PHE A 120 10.05 3.38 -4.41
N PRO A 121 8.75 3.73 -4.55
CA PRO A 121 8.13 5.05 -4.36
C PRO A 121 7.54 5.30 -2.97
N ALA A 122 7.63 4.38 -2.01
CA ALA A 122 7.05 4.54 -0.67
C ALA A 122 7.55 5.80 0.05
N ALA A 123 8.83 6.14 -0.06
CA ALA A 123 9.38 7.38 0.52
C ALA A 123 9.00 8.65 -0.25
N HIS A 124 8.79 8.54 -1.57
CA HIS A 124 8.70 9.67 -2.50
C HIS A 124 7.36 9.68 -3.24
N HIS A 125 6.27 9.79 -2.49
CA HIS A 125 4.95 9.94 -3.08
C HIS A 125 4.03 10.84 -2.28
N GLU A 126 3.01 11.34 -2.98
CA GLU A 126 1.89 12.05 -2.41
C GLU A 126 0.59 11.41 -2.88
N THR A 127 -0.32 11.20 -1.94
CA THR A 127 -1.63 10.60 -2.19
C THR A 127 -2.70 11.57 -1.71
N SER A 128 -3.81 11.65 -2.44
CA SER A 128 -4.97 12.40 -1.96
C SER A 128 -5.55 11.76 -0.68
N ARG A 129 -6.11 12.59 0.20
CA ARG A 129 -6.78 12.13 1.44
C ARG A 129 -8.25 11.80 1.21
N ILE A 130 -8.58 11.25 0.05
CA ILE A 130 -9.94 10.86 -0.31
C ILE A 130 -10.21 9.45 0.24
N ASN A 131 -11.45 9.19 0.62
CA ASN A 131 -11.90 7.84 0.96
C ASN A 131 -12.15 7.07 -0.33
N TYR A 132 -11.42 5.97 -0.51
CA TYR A 132 -11.54 5.10 -1.68
C TYR A 132 -12.43 3.90 -1.37
N ASP A 133 -13.17 3.40 -2.37
CA ASP A 133 -13.85 2.12 -2.25
C ASP A 133 -12.81 0.98 -2.34
N PRO A 134 -12.64 0.16 -1.27
CA PRO A 134 -11.66 -0.93 -1.28
C PRO A 134 -11.88 -1.95 -2.41
N LYS A 135 -13.11 -2.09 -2.93
CA LYS A 135 -13.42 -3.03 -4.03
C LYS A 135 -12.74 -2.66 -5.34
N GLU A 136 -12.42 -1.38 -5.54
CA GLU A 136 -11.76 -0.92 -6.77
C GLU A 136 -10.25 -1.19 -6.76
N PHE A 137 -9.68 -1.63 -5.63
CA PHE A 137 -8.24 -1.80 -5.42
C PHE A 137 -7.82 -3.28 -5.50
N VAL A 138 -8.03 -3.89 -6.66
CA VAL A 138 -7.69 -5.30 -6.94
C VAL A 138 -6.20 -5.60 -6.73
N ILE A 139 -5.32 -4.65 -7.05
CA ILE A 139 -3.87 -4.82 -6.86
C ILE A 139 -3.51 -4.85 -5.37
N PHE A 140 -4.20 -4.05 -4.54
CA PHE A 140 -4.04 -4.07 -3.10
C PHE A 140 -4.46 -5.44 -2.55
N GLU A 141 -5.63 -5.93 -2.96
CA GLU A 141 -6.15 -7.24 -2.56
C GLU A 141 -5.16 -8.37 -2.89
N LYS A 142 -4.66 -8.40 -4.14
CA LYS A 142 -3.66 -9.38 -4.58
C LYS A 142 -2.39 -9.32 -3.73
N THR A 143 -1.95 -8.13 -3.34
CA THR A 143 -0.77 -7.98 -2.48
C THR A 143 -1.06 -8.39 -1.04
N TRP A 144 -2.22 -8.03 -0.51
CA TRP A 144 -2.71 -8.42 0.79
C TRP A 144 -2.72 -9.94 0.95
N GLU A 145 -3.38 -10.66 0.04
CA GLU A 145 -3.42 -12.12 0.09
C GLU A 145 -2.03 -12.76 0.04
N ASN A 146 -1.18 -12.32 -0.88
CA ASN A 146 0.16 -12.87 -1.02
C ASN A 146 1.03 -12.61 0.21
N PHE A 147 0.87 -11.43 0.83
CA PHE A 147 1.56 -11.06 2.04
C PHE A 147 1.19 -12.00 3.20
N PHE A 148 -0.11 -12.26 3.42
CA PHE A 148 -0.58 -13.16 4.47
C PHE A 148 -0.33 -14.65 4.15
N LYS A 149 -0.35 -15.06 2.88
CA LYS A 149 0.03 -16.43 2.47
C LYS A 149 1.51 -16.71 2.77
N LYS A 150 2.39 -15.73 2.56
CA LYS A 150 3.84 -15.89 2.81
C LYS A 150 4.24 -15.71 4.27
N ASN A 151 3.49 -14.91 5.02
CA ASN A 151 3.80 -14.56 6.40
C ASN A 151 2.74 -15.14 7.35
N LYS A 152 3.14 -16.10 8.19
CA LYS A 152 2.24 -16.75 9.15
C LYS A 152 2.04 -15.88 10.40
N PHE A 153 1.23 -14.83 10.28
CA PHE A 153 0.84 -14.00 11.42
C PHE A 153 -0.26 -14.67 12.24
N LEU A 154 -0.11 -14.67 13.56
CA LEU A 154 -1.10 -15.18 14.53
C LEU A 154 -2.02 -14.08 15.05
N GLU A 155 -1.56 -12.83 15.01
CA GLU A 155 -2.25 -11.68 15.60
C GLU A 155 -2.05 -10.44 14.73
N ILE A 156 -3.15 -9.72 14.44
CA ILE A 156 -3.14 -8.47 13.67
C ILE A 156 -3.82 -7.39 14.48
N HIS A 157 -3.18 -6.23 14.53
CA HIS A 157 -3.63 -5.03 15.19
C HIS A 157 -3.88 -3.95 14.15
N TYR A 158 -5.08 -3.38 14.13
CA TYR A 158 -5.47 -2.35 13.16
C TYR A 158 -6.42 -1.32 13.79
N ASN A 159 -6.58 -0.15 13.16
CA ASN A 159 -7.58 0.82 13.58
C ASN A 159 -8.97 0.40 13.06
N LYS A 160 -9.95 0.25 13.96
CA LYS A 160 -11.34 -0.15 13.63
C LYS A 160 -12.14 0.93 12.91
N GLU A 161 -11.80 2.19 13.11
CA GLU A 161 -12.44 3.35 12.48
C GLU A 161 -12.07 3.46 10.99
N ASP A 162 -11.00 2.77 10.58
CA ASP A 162 -10.55 2.73 9.21
C ASP A 162 -11.41 1.78 8.36
N GLU A 163 -12.37 2.33 7.62
CA GLU A 163 -13.31 1.55 6.82
C GLU A 163 -12.64 0.74 5.71
N PHE A 164 -11.57 1.27 5.11
CA PHE A 164 -10.82 0.64 4.04
C PHE A 164 -10.12 -0.63 4.56
N LEU A 165 -9.36 -0.51 5.66
CA LEU A 165 -8.73 -1.68 6.28
C LEU A 165 -9.76 -2.66 6.84
N ARG A 166 -10.86 -2.17 7.40
CA ARG A 166 -11.93 -3.02 7.94
C ARG A 166 -12.48 -3.96 6.88
N TYR A 167 -12.53 -3.54 5.61
CA TYR A 167 -12.91 -4.41 4.50
C TYR A 167 -11.94 -5.59 4.31
N PHE A 168 -10.64 -5.32 4.16
CA PHE A 168 -9.62 -6.36 3.94
C PHE A 168 -9.37 -7.24 5.17
N VAL A 169 -9.52 -6.70 6.39
CA VAL A 169 -9.38 -7.51 7.60
C VAL A 169 -10.53 -8.52 7.76
N LYS A 170 -11.73 -8.22 7.22
CA LYS A 170 -12.86 -9.17 7.21
C LYS A 170 -12.57 -10.38 6.32
N THR A 171 -11.82 -10.22 5.23
CA THR A 171 -11.49 -11.32 4.31
C THR A 171 -10.45 -12.29 4.86
N LEU A 172 -9.73 -11.91 5.93
CA LEU A 172 -8.73 -12.78 6.55
C LEU A 172 -9.33 -13.98 7.31
N PRO A 173 -8.63 -15.12 7.34
CA PRO A 173 -9.05 -16.32 8.07
C PRO A 173 -9.38 -16.04 9.54
N LYS A 174 -10.35 -16.78 10.09
CA LYS A 174 -10.79 -16.67 11.49
C LYS A 174 -9.71 -17.07 12.50
N GLU A 175 -8.72 -17.84 12.06
CA GLU A 175 -7.58 -18.31 12.87
C GLU A 175 -6.68 -17.16 13.37
N ILE A 176 -6.63 -16.06 12.61
CA ILE A 176 -5.80 -14.91 12.96
C ILE A 176 -6.55 -14.06 14.00
N LYS A 177 -5.92 -13.84 15.17
CA LYS A 177 -6.50 -12.99 16.22
C LYS A 177 -6.52 -11.54 15.75
N LYS A 178 -7.72 -10.99 15.58
CA LYS A 178 -7.94 -9.60 15.14
C LYS A 178 -8.14 -8.73 16.39
N LYS A 179 -7.15 -7.92 16.75
CA LYS A 179 -7.29 -6.89 17.78
C LYS A 179 -7.36 -5.52 17.13
N SER A 180 -8.10 -4.64 17.78
CA SER A 180 -8.22 -3.26 17.34
C SER A 180 -7.62 -2.34 18.38
N PHE A 181 -6.98 -1.28 17.92
CA PHE A 181 -6.67 -0.15 18.78
C PHE A 181 -7.55 1.03 18.37
N GLY A 182 -8.30 1.53 19.33
CA GLY A 182 -8.94 2.85 19.36
C GLY A 182 -8.45 3.51 20.63
#